data_AF-A0A6V3JKC9-F1
#
_entry.id   AF-A0A6V3JKC9-F1
#
_cell.length_a   1.000
_cell.length_b   1.000
_cell.length_c   1.000
_cell.angle_alpha   90.00
_cell.angle_beta   90.00
_cell.angle_gamma   90.00
#
_symmetry.space_group_name_H-M   'P 1'
#
loop_
_entity.id
_entity.type
_entity.pdbx_description
1 polymer ?
#
loop_
_entity_poly.entity_id
_entity_poly.type
_entity_poly.pdbx_seq_one_letter_code
_entity_poly.pdbx_strand_id
1 'polypeptide(L)'
;KKSRLLTQLGSGMAFVQGLWGCGPGIFDVQADRLKTLDALTTFFKEKSALDQYYSKTLKKLAKLHLMENETVGSPLQSFLHGFRDLIDTVSTNYAILSAKEIDQMLNPLNRAKAKLQADNKTLRRESNRFGARMRKLQLHHKRSREDARNLCRESVLSRRRCDNHIRQEKTVLAKLQAQLRRLEAKGLRHPDVAAQHDMVKNKIRAVKAQGIALAERSKTLKREFDLADNKYVAAVKACREFRGKHDSASNAVLRGLEKTEMARTESIREGIRRYLKVQSEMSKKLLVSYQSVSAISESVNAKDEIRCYVNKYKTGKAPAKLPEYYHFPSHEAALFRDKFDPQDYVNKPQDQEDAALVAADDTHLKEMRGIIDAALGESKRITPEASSRLEELLQTKLGRSAFAAALNHHRNNGFDGNGGHEVPQETFERLAELMLLFLDHAKKEMDTAPAQLVMIMSQTFYKVDKTNRMYWQRSHS
;
A
#
# COMPACT_ATOMS: atom_id res chain seq x y z
N LYS A 1 7.12 15.84 -14.82
CA LYS A 1 7.92 14.90 -15.67
C LYS A 1 7.84 13.43 -15.22
N LYS A 2 7.85 13.08 -13.91
CA LYS A 2 7.66 11.68 -13.43
C LYS A 2 6.29 11.05 -13.81
N SER A 3 5.22 11.84 -13.93
CA SER A 3 3.86 11.32 -14.20
C SER A 3 3.60 10.92 -15.65
N ARG A 4 4.35 11.45 -16.65
CA ARG A 4 4.15 11.10 -18.07
C ARG A 4 4.74 9.74 -18.47
N LEU A 5 5.59 9.14 -17.65
CA LEU A 5 6.20 7.83 -17.93
C LEU A 5 5.30 6.64 -17.53
N LEU A 6 4.30 6.86 -16.66
CA LEU A 6 3.44 5.77 -16.18
C LEU A 6 2.23 5.52 -17.10
N THR A 7 1.79 6.52 -17.87
CA THR A 7 0.57 6.43 -18.68
C THR A 7 0.76 5.78 -20.06
N GLN A 8 2.00 5.52 -20.50
CA GLN A 8 2.29 4.88 -21.81
C GLN A 8 2.56 3.36 -21.74
N LEU A 9 2.43 2.73 -20.57
CA LEU A 9 2.70 1.30 -20.38
C LEU A 9 1.51 0.37 -20.71
N GLY A 10 0.42 0.90 -21.30
CA GLY A 10 -0.77 0.11 -21.70
C GLY A 10 -0.62 -0.72 -22.98
N SER A 11 0.42 -0.45 -23.77
CA SER A 11 0.91 -1.32 -24.85
C SER A 11 2.18 -1.97 -24.33
N GLY A 12 2.37 -3.28 -24.54
CA GLY A 12 3.49 -4.09 -24.04
C GLY A 12 4.88 -3.64 -24.52
N MET A 13 5.29 -2.44 -24.12
CA MET A 13 6.60 -1.88 -24.41
C MET A 13 7.61 -2.47 -23.45
N ALA A 14 8.50 -3.31 -24.00
CA ALA A 14 9.66 -3.82 -23.28
C ALA A 14 10.48 -2.67 -22.70
N PHE A 15 11.13 -2.88 -21.56
CA PHE A 15 11.99 -1.86 -20.92
C PHE A 15 13.06 -1.33 -21.88
N VAL A 16 13.53 -2.20 -22.78
CA VAL A 16 14.48 -1.89 -23.84
C VAL A 16 13.98 -0.77 -24.76
N GLN A 17 12.68 -0.63 -25.01
CA GLN A 17 12.18 0.41 -25.94
C GLN A 17 11.93 1.74 -25.23
N GLY A 18 11.45 1.71 -23.99
CA GLY A 18 11.00 2.91 -23.27
C GLY A 18 12.07 3.62 -22.41
N LEU A 19 13.19 2.95 -22.09
CA LEU A 19 14.11 3.43 -21.05
C LEU A 19 15.50 3.83 -21.56
N TRP A 20 15.72 3.88 -22.87
CA TRP A 20 16.93 4.50 -23.41
C TRP A 20 17.04 5.96 -22.96
N GLY A 21 18.18 6.33 -22.38
CA GLY A 21 18.44 7.70 -21.91
C GLY A 21 17.83 8.03 -20.55
N CYS A 22 17.08 7.11 -19.93
CA CYS A 22 16.82 7.20 -18.50
C CYS A 22 18.16 6.99 -17.80
N GLY A 23 18.65 8.04 -17.12
CA GLY A 23 19.92 7.98 -16.40
C GLY A 23 19.92 6.97 -15.24
N PRO A 24 20.82 7.10 -14.26
CA PRO A 24 20.94 6.15 -13.13
C PRO A 24 19.63 5.90 -12.34
N GLY A 25 18.60 6.74 -12.52
CA GLY A 25 17.29 6.63 -11.88
C GLY A 25 16.49 5.35 -12.15
N ILE A 26 16.84 4.53 -13.15
CA ILE A 26 16.15 3.25 -13.36
C ILE A 26 16.33 2.28 -12.18
N PHE A 27 17.51 2.29 -11.55
CA PHE A 27 17.77 1.47 -10.38
C PHE A 27 17.11 2.04 -9.13
N ASP A 28 16.85 3.35 -9.08
CA ASP A 28 16.10 3.97 -7.99
C ASP A 28 14.63 3.56 -8.03
N VAL A 29 14.04 3.49 -9.22
CA VAL A 29 12.68 2.94 -9.42
C VAL A 29 12.61 1.48 -8.94
N GLN A 30 13.65 0.69 -9.20
CA GLN A 30 13.71 -0.70 -8.73
C GLN A 30 13.86 -0.80 -7.21
N ALA A 31 14.64 0.10 -6.59
CA ALA A 31 14.73 0.18 -5.14
C ALA A 31 13.37 0.53 -4.52
N ASP A 32 12.61 1.45 -5.11
CA ASP A 32 11.25 1.77 -4.67
C ASP A 32 10.31 0.57 -4.81
N ARG A 33 10.44 -0.25 -5.87
CA ARG A 33 9.62 -1.45 -6.07
C ARG A 33 9.90 -2.57 -5.08
N LEU A 34 11.12 -2.65 -4.55
CA LEU A 34 11.45 -3.58 -3.46
C LEU A 34 10.72 -3.20 -2.16
N LYS A 35 10.39 -1.93 -1.94
CA LYS A 35 9.61 -1.50 -0.76
C LYS A 35 8.22 -2.14 -0.71
N THR A 36 7.62 -2.47 -1.86
CA THR A 36 6.36 -3.21 -1.89
C THR A 36 6.50 -4.62 -1.34
N LEU A 37 7.61 -5.31 -1.65
CA LEU A 37 7.90 -6.61 -1.04
C LEU A 37 8.16 -6.47 0.46
N ASP A 38 8.86 -5.41 0.88
CA ASP A 38 9.07 -5.12 2.30
C ASP A 38 7.74 -4.97 3.04
N ALA A 39 6.85 -4.12 2.52
CA ALA A 39 5.53 -3.91 3.09
C ALA A 39 4.72 -5.23 3.19
N LEU A 40 4.75 -6.07 2.14
CA LEU A 40 4.08 -7.37 2.17
C LEU A 40 4.71 -8.33 3.19
N THR A 41 6.03 -8.38 3.30
CA THR A 41 6.69 -9.21 4.31
C THR A 41 6.39 -8.75 5.73
N THR A 42 6.32 -7.43 5.97
CA THR A 42 5.90 -6.87 7.26
C THR A 42 4.46 -7.24 7.56
N PHE A 43 3.56 -7.07 6.59
CA PHE A 43 2.15 -7.46 6.73
C PHE A 43 1.98 -8.92 7.15
N PHE A 44 2.61 -9.88 6.45
CA PHE A 44 2.48 -11.30 6.80
C PHE A 44 3.13 -11.64 8.15
N LYS A 45 4.21 -10.95 8.52
CA LYS A 45 4.82 -11.10 9.83
C LYS A 45 3.89 -10.63 10.95
N GLU A 46 3.25 -9.48 10.78
CA GLU A 46 2.30 -8.94 11.76
C GLU A 46 1.02 -9.80 11.83
N LYS A 47 0.48 -10.22 10.69
CA LYS A 47 -0.70 -11.08 10.61
C LYS A 47 -0.49 -12.42 11.30
N SER A 48 0.63 -13.09 11.02
CA SER A 48 0.94 -14.37 11.66
C SER A 48 1.19 -14.22 13.16
N ALA A 49 1.79 -13.11 13.61
CA ALA A 49 1.93 -12.80 15.03
C ALA A 49 0.58 -12.58 15.73
N LEU A 50 -0.35 -11.90 15.06
CA LEU A 50 -1.72 -11.70 15.55
C LEU A 50 -2.47 -13.04 15.68
N ASP A 51 -2.37 -13.92 14.68
CA ASP A 51 -3.01 -15.23 14.73
C ASP A 51 -2.40 -16.13 15.82
N GLN A 52 -1.09 -16.03 16.04
CA GLN A 52 -0.42 -16.73 17.13
C GLN A 52 -0.87 -16.19 18.50
N TYR A 53 -1.06 -14.87 18.63
CA TYR A 53 -1.61 -14.26 19.83
C TYR A 53 -3.06 -14.72 20.09
N TYR A 54 -3.89 -14.75 19.04
CA TYR A 54 -5.27 -15.21 19.14
C TYR A 54 -5.35 -16.68 19.56
N SER A 55 -4.53 -17.54 18.93
CA SER A 55 -4.37 -18.95 19.34
C SER A 55 -3.99 -19.09 20.82
N LYS A 56 -2.95 -18.38 21.29
CA LYS A 56 -2.53 -18.42 22.70
C LYS A 56 -3.65 -17.98 23.66
N THR A 57 -4.43 -16.98 23.26
CA THR A 57 -5.54 -16.47 24.07
C THR A 57 -6.67 -17.50 24.17
N LEU A 58 -7.06 -18.09 23.05
CA LEU A 58 -8.03 -19.18 23.03
C LEU A 58 -7.54 -20.41 23.83
N LYS A 59 -6.25 -20.76 23.74
CA LYS A 59 -5.67 -21.84 24.54
C LYS A 59 -5.76 -21.57 26.05
N LYS A 60 -5.67 -20.31 26.48
CA LYS A 60 -5.89 -19.92 27.88
C LYS A 60 -7.37 -19.99 28.25
N LEU A 61 -8.26 -19.52 27.37
CA LEU A 61 -9.71 -19.60 27.56
C LEU A 61 -10.17 -21.05 27.71
N ALA A 62 -9.68 -21.97 26.88
CA ALA A 62 -9.92 -23.40 26.97
C ALA A 62 -9.35 -24.05 28.25
N LYS A 63 -8.55 -23.34 29.05
CA LYS A 63 -8.06 -23.82 30.35
C LYS A 63 -8.83 -23.25 31.53
N LEU A 64 -9.71 -22.28 31.31
CA LEU A 64 -10.57 -21.79 32.37
C LEU A 64 -11.53 -22.90 32.79
N HIS A 65 -11.56 -23.16 34.08
CA HIS A 65 -12.51 -24.09 34.67
C HIS A 65 -13.84 -23.36 34.87
N LEU A 66 -14.56 -23.18 33.78
CA LEU A 66 -15.93 -22.70 33.83
C LEU A 66 -16.79 -23.83 34.40
N MET A 67 -17.37 -23.60 35.57
CA MET A 67 -18.38 -24.44 36.21
C MET A 67 -17.88 -25.81 36.73
N GLU A 68 -16.84 -25.82 37.58
CA GLU A 68 -16.39 -27.02 38.31
C GLU A 68 -17.48 -27.65 39.20
N ASN A 69 -18.55 -26.91 39.51
CA ASN A 69 -19.60 -27.31 40.42
C ASN A 69 -20.77 -28.06 39.77
N GLU A 70 -20.73 -28.31 38.46
CA GLU A 70 -21.85 -28.98 37.79
C GLU A 70 -22.02 -30.45 38.19
N THR A 71 -23.25 -30.93 38.01
CA THR A 71 -23.65 -32.31 38.27
C THR A 71 -22.84 -33.25 37.36
N VAL A 72 -21.86 -33.96 37.93
CA VAL A 72 -21.08 -34.98 37.21
C VAL A 72 -21.99 -35.90 36.38
N GLY A 73 -21.73 -35.98 35.07
CA GLY A 73 -22.48 -36.80 34.11
C GLY A 73 -23.73 -36.14 33.53
N SER A 74 -23.93 -34.84 33.76
CA SER A 74 -25.06 -34.12 33.19
C SER A 74 -24.88 -33.79 31.70
N PRO A 75 -25.98 -33.70 30.93
CA PRO A 75 -25.94 -33.18 29.55
C PRO A 75 -25.29 -31.80 29.44
N LEU A 76 -25.56 -30.89 30.37
CA LEU A 76 -24.96 -29.56 30.39
C LEU A 76 -23.44 -29.61 30.58
N GLN A 77 -22.95 -30.43 31.52
CA GLN A 77 -21.51 -30.61 31.73
C GLN A 77 -20.83 -31.16 30.48
N SER A 78 -21.48 -32.11 29.80
CA SER A 78 -20.96 -32.71 28.56
C SER A 78 -20.87 -31.67 27.43
N PHE A 79 -21.88 -30.79 27.33
CA PHE A 79 -21.85 -29.65 26.41
C PHE A 79 -20.72 -28.67 26.72
N LEU A 80 -20.53 -28.29 27.98
CA LEU A 80 -19.45 -27.39 28.39
C LEU A 80 -18.06 -27.99 28.12
N HIS A 81 -17.87 -29.28 28.34
CA HIS A 81 -16.64 -29.97 27.95
C HIS A 81 -16.44 -29.96 26.43
N GLY A 82 -17.46 -30.28 25.64
CA GLY A 82 -17.39 -30.21 24.19
C GLY A 82 -17.09 -28.79 23.67
N PHE A 83 -17.65 -27.76 24.31
CA PHE A 83 -17.35 -26.37 24.01
C PHE A 83 -15.90 -25.99 24.35
N ARG A 84 -15.38 -26.47 25.48
CA ARG A 84 -13.96 -26.29 25.86
C ARG A 84 -13.02 -26.94 24.85
N ASP A 85 -13.30 -28.17 24.44
CA ASP A 85 -12.52 -28.90 23.42
C ASP A 85 -12.60 -28.22 22.04
N LEU A 86 -13.75 -27.62 21.71
CA LEU A 86 -13.88 -26.76 20.53
C LEU A 86 -12.94 -25.56 20.61
N ILE A 87 -12.95 -24.80 21.70
CA ILE A 87 -12.06 -23.64 21.86
C ILE A 87 -10.60 -24.08 21.70
N ASP A 88 -10.23 -25.23 22.24
CA ASP A 88 -8.89 -25.79 22.09
C ASP A 88 -8.54 -26.17 20.65
N THR A 89 -9.49 -26.75 19.94
CA THR A 89 -9.37 -27.10 18.51
C THR A 89 -9.24 -25.86 17.66
N VAL A 90 -10.07 -24.83 17.88
CA VAL A 90 -10.00 -23.54 17.19
C VAL A 90 -8.66 -22.87 17.46
N SER A 91 -8.21 -22.86 18.73
CA SER A 91 -6.87 -22.39 19.11
C SER A 91 -5.76 -23.07 18.29
N THR A 92 -5.81 -24.40 18.20
CA THR A 92 -4.83 -25.19 17.45
C THR A 92 -4.88 -24.87 15.95
N ASN A 93 -6.08 -24.69 15.39
CA ASN A 93 -6.28 -24.28 14.00
C ASN A 93 -5.64 -22.90 13.71
N TYR A 94 -5.76 -21.92 14.60
CA TYR A 94 -5.09 -20.62 14.46
C TYR A 94 -3.56 -20.71 14.60
N ALA A 95 -3.03 -21.61 15.44
CA ALA A 95 -1.59 -21.87 15.49
C ALA A 95 -1.08 -22.43 14.15
N ILE A 96 -1.83 -23.39 13.57
CA ILE A 96 -1.54 -23.96 12.25
C ILE A 96 -1.66 -22.89 11.16
N LEU A 97 -2.64 -22.00 11.23
CA LEU A 97 -2.81 -20.88 10.30
C LEU A 97 -1.56 -20.00 10.30
N SER A 98 -1.16 -19.53 11.48
CA SER A 98 0.03 -18.70 11.67
C SER A 98 1.30 -19.37 11.11
N ALA A 99 1.50 -20.67 11.39
CA ALA A 99 2.62 -21.43 10.84
C ALA A 99 2.59 -21.51 9.30
N LYS A 100 1.41 -21.81 8.71
CA LYS A 100 1.23 -21.83 7.26
C LYS A 100 1.50 -20.46 6.61
N GLU A 101 1.06 -19.36 7.24
CA GLU A 101 1.34 -18.00 6.75
C GLU A 101 2.84 -17.71 6.72
N ILE A 102 3.58 -18.09 7.76
CA ILE A 102 5.03 -17.95 7.83
C ILE A 102 5.71 -18.78 6.73
N ASP A 103 5.39 -20.07 6.65
CA ASP A 103 6.10 -21.01 5.79
C ASP A 103 5.76 -20.85 4.31
N GLN A 104 4.50 -20.55 4.00
CA GLN A 104 4.02 -20.54 2.62
C GLN A 104 3.93 -19.13 2.02
N MET A 105 3.87 -18.06 2.84
CA MET A 105 3.88 -16.66 2.37
C MET A 105 5.19 -15.94 2.70
N LEU A 106 5.48 -15.78 3.99
CA LEU A 106 6.55 -14.91 4.45
C LEU A 106 7.93 -15.40 4.00
N ASN A 107 8.21 -16.68 4.22
CA ASN A 107 9.50 -17.28 3.87
C ASN A 107 9.79 -17.24 2.35
N PRO A 108 8.85 -17.63 1.46
CA PRO A 108 9.02 -17.47 0.02
C PRO A 108 9.21 -16.02 -0.44
N LEU A 109 8.45 -15.07 0.11
CA LEU A 109 8.60 -13.65 -0.22
C LEU A 109 9.97 -13.10 0.22
N ASN A 110 10.47 -13.49 1.40
CA ASN A 110 11.81 -13.13 1.86
C ASN A 110 12.91 -13.71 0.95
N ARG A 111 12.79 -14.96 0.52
CA ARG A 111 13.73 -15.57 -0.43
C ARG A 111 13.70 -14.86 -1.78
N ALA A 112 12.51 -14.55 -2.29
CA ALA A 112 12.33 -13.80 -3.54
C ALA A 112 12.96 -12.40 -3.44
N LYS A 113 12.72 -11.67 -2.35
CA LYS A 113 13.32 -10.37 -2.05
C LYS A 113 14.85 -10.44 -2.06
N ALA A 114 15.45 -11.39 -1.33
CA ALA A 114 16.90 -11.54 -1.26
C ALA A 114 17.51 -11.83 -2.63
N LYS A 115 16.89 -12.71 -3.43
CA LYS A 115 17.30 -13.01 -4.80
C LYS A 115 17.25 -11.76 -5.69
N LEU A 116 16.14 -11.02 -5.68
CA LEU A 116 15.97 -9.81 -6.47
C LEU A 116 16.97 -8.72 -6.09
N GLN A 117 17.30 -8.58 -4.79
CA GLN A 117 18.34 -7.66 -4.33
C GLN A 117 19.72 -8.04 -4.88
N ALA A 118 20.07 -9.34 -4.88
CA ALA A 118 21.33 -9.83 -5.43
C ALA A 118 21.42 -9.61 -6.95
N ASP A 119 20.34 -9.92 -7.68
CA ASP A 119 20.25 -9.71 -9.12
C ASP A 119 20.38 -8.21 -9.47
N ASN A 120 19.63 -7.34 -8.78
CA ASN A 120 19.70 -5.88 -8.97
C ASN A 120 21.11 -5.33 -8.67
N LYS A 121 21.78 -5.81 -7.63
CA LYS A 121 23.16 -5.42 -7.31
C LYS A 121 24.12 -5.80 -8.43
N THR A 122 23.95 -6.97 -9.04
CA THR A 122 24.77 -7.46 -10.15
C THR A 122 24.55 -6.62 -11.41
N LEU A 123 23.28 -6.41 -11.79
CA LEU A 123 22.90 -5.59 -12.94
C LEU A 123 23.39 -4.13 -12.80
N ARG A 124 23.31 -3.57 -11.59
CA ARG A 124 23.82 -2.22 -11.30
C ARG A 124 25.33 -2.12 -11.46
N ARG A 125 26.08 -3.13 -10.98
CA ARG A 125 27.54 -3.19 -11.16
C ARG A 125 27.92 -3.24 -12.63
N GLU A 126 27.23 -4.05 -13.42
CA GLU A 126 27.45 -4.17 -14.86
C GLU A 126 27.15 -2.84 -15.59
N SER A 127 25.98 -2.25 -15.33
CA SER A 127 25.61 -0.94 -15.88
C SER A 127 26.64 0.14 -15.55
N ASN A 128 27.07 0.22 -14.28
CA ASN A 128 28.08 1.18 -13.85
C ASN A 128 29.44 0.95 -14.52
N ARG A 129 29.84 -0.30 -14.72
CA ARG A 129 31.11 -0.66 -15.39
C ARG A 129 31.14 -0.14 -16.82
N PHE A 130 30.10 -0.43 -17.61
CA PHE A 130 30.01 0.01 -19.00
C PHE A 130 29.81 1.52 -19.10
N GLY A 131 28.95 2.10 -18.25
CA GLY A 131 28.70 3.55 -18.22
C GLY A 131 29.95 4.35 -17.84
N ALA A 132 30.73 3.90 -16.85
CA ALA A 132 31.98 4.55 -16.48
C ALA A 132 33.02 4.51 -17.61
N ARG A 133 33.14 3.37 -18.31
CA ARG A 133 34.05 3.23 -19.45
C ARG A 133 33.61 4.12 -20.64
N MET A 134 32.31 4.18 -20.92
CA MET A 134 31.78 5.05 -21.97
C MET A 134 32.06 6.53 -21.67
N ARG A 135 31.85 6.98 -20.43
CA ARG A 135 32.17 8.35 -20.00
C ARG A 135 33.65 8.69 -20.16
N LYS A 136 34.57 7.77 -19.80
CA LYS A 136 36.01 7.95 -20.00
C LYS A 136 36.37 8.13 -21.47
N LEU A 137 35.81 7.31 -22.36
CA LEU A 137 36.02 7.41 -23.80
C LEU A 137 35.45 8.71 -24.38
N GLN A 138 34.24 9.10 -23.98
CA GLN A 138 33.63 10.37 -24.40
C GLN A 138 34.45 11.59 -23.96
N LEU A 139 34.98 11.57 -22.74
CA LEU A 139 35.87 12.62 -22.23
C LEU A 139 37.17 12.69 -23.04
N HIS A 140 37.80 11.54 -23.33
CA HIS A 140 38.99 11.50 -24.16
C HIS A 140 38.72 12.03 -25.57
N HIS A 141 37.62 11.60 -26.20
CA HIS A 141 37.18 12.12 -27.50
C HIS A 141 36.97 13.63 -27.49
N LYS A 142 36.32 14.17 -26.44
CA LYS A 142 36.10 15.62 -26.30
C LYS A 142 37.44 16.37 -26.22
N ARG A 143 38.39 15.90 -25.41
CA ARG A 143 39.72 16.49 -25.27
C ARG A 143 40.50 16.47 -26.59
N SER A 144 40.61 15.30 -27.24
CA SER A 144 41.33 15.17 -28.51
C SER A 144 40.72 16.06 -29.61
N ARG A 145 39.39 16.24 -29.61
CA ARG A 145 38.70 17.14 -30.53
C ARG A 145 39.06 18.61 -30.28
N GLU A 146 39.14 19.03 -29.01
CA GLU A 146 39.50 20.39 -28.63
C GLU A 146 40.97 20.68 -28.99
N ASP A 147 41.89 19.74 -28.71
CA ASP A 147 43.31 19.85 -29.06
C ASP A 147 43.51 19.99 -30.58
N ALA A 148 42.90 19.11 -31.38
CA ALA A 148 42.99 19.17 -32.84
C ALA A 148 42.41 20.48 -33.41
N ARG A 149 41.31 20.99 -32.83
CA ARG A 149 40.72 22.28 -33.22
C ARG A 149 41.63 23.46 -32.91
N ASN A 150 42.27 23.46 -31.74
CA ASN A 150 43.18 24.54 -31.35
C ASN A 150 44.42 24.55 -32.25
N LEU A 151 45.05 23.39 -32.48
CA LEU A 151 46.21 23.26 -33.37
C LEU A 151 45.89 23.61 -34.83
N CYS A 152 44.68 23.27 -35.31
CA CYS A 152 44.22 23.69 -36.63
C CYS A 152 44.18 25.22 -36.75
N ARG A 153 43.58 25.89 -35.76
CA ARG A 153 43.52 27.37 -35.72
C ARG A 153 44.92 27.98 -35.70
N GLU A 154 45.81 27.47 -34.85
CA GLU A 154 47.19 27.95 -34.74
C GLU A 154 47.99 27.73 -36.03
N SER A 155 47.87 26.56 -36.65
CA SER A 155 48.52 26.24 -37.93
C SER A 155 48.06 27.18 -39.05
N VAL A 156 46.74 27.45 -39.15
CA VAL A 156 46.19 28.39 -40.13
C VAL A 156 46.69 29.82 -39.89
N LEU A 157 46.70 30.28 -38.64
CA LEU A 157 47.21 31.61 -38.29
C LEU A 157 48.72 31.73 -38.57
N SER A 158 49.51 30.70 -38.25
CA SER A 158 50.95 30.67 -38.51
C SER A 158 51.25 30.71 -40.02
N ARG A 159 50.50 29.96 -40.83
CA ARG A 159 50.64 29.98 -42.29
C ARG A 159 50.32 31.38 -42.84
N ARG A 160 49.23 32.01 -42.40
CA ARG A 160 48.89 33.39 -42.79
C ARG A 160 50.00 34.39 -42.42
N ARG A 161 50.60 34.25 -41.23
CA ARG A 161 51.75 35.09 -40.82
C ARG A 161 52.96 34.86 -41.71
N CYS A 162 53.26 33.61 -42.08
CA CYS A 162 54.33 33.27 -43.02
C CYS A 162 54.07 33.89 -44.39
N ASP A 163 52.87 33.73 -44.95
CA ASP A 163 52.51 34.29 -46.26
C ASP A 163 52.59 35.84 -46.26
N ASN A 164 52.13 36.49 -45.19
CA ASN A 164 52.25 37.92 -45.02
C ASN A 164 53.72 38.36 -44.89
N HIS A 165 54.54 37.63 -44.13
CA HIS A 165 55.98 37.89 -44.02
C HIS A 165 56.66 37.73 -45.37
N ILE A 166 56.37 36.69 -46.15
CA ILE A 166 56.94 36.49 -47.49
C ILE A 166 56.62 37.68 -48.41
N ARG A 167 55.38 38.21 -48.35
CA ARG A 167 54.99 39.40 -49.11
C ARG A 167 55.79 40.64 -48.67
N GLN A 168 55.89 40.87 -47.36
CA GLN A 168 56.65 41.99 -46.80
C GLN A 168 58.15 41.86 -47.06
N GLU A 169 58.71 40.67 -46.90
CA GLU A 169 60.09 40.31 -47.17
C GLU A 169 60.46 40.64 -48.61
N LYS A 170 59.64 40.28 -49.60
CA LYS A 170 59.88 40.65 -51.00
C LYS A 170 60.02 42.17 -51.17
N THR A 171 59.11 42.94 -50.56
CA THR A 171 59.15 44.42 -50.61
C THR A 171 60.36 45.00 -49.88
N VAL A 172 60.66 44.51 -48.68
CA VAL A 172 61.77 44.99 -47.84
C VAL A 172 63.12 44.62 -48.47
N LEU A 173 63.28 43.38 -48.95
CA LEU A 173 64.49 42.93 -49.64
C LEU A 173 64.73 43.72 -50.91
N ALA A 174 63.71 44.02 -51.72
CA ALA A 174 63.88 44.86 -52.90
C ALA A 174 64.39 46.26 -52.53
N LYS A 175 63.85 46.87 -51.47
CA LYS A 175 64.32 48.17 -50.94
C LYS A 175 65.75 48.11 -50.43
N LEU A 176 66.08 47.09 -49.62
CA LEU A 176 67.43 46.91 -49.05
C LEU A 176 68.46 46.57 -50.12
N GLN A 177 68.12 45.77 -51.13
CA GLN A 177 68.99 45.46 -52.26
C GLN A 177 69.26 46.70 -53.12
N ALA A 178 68.24 47.53 -53.37
CA ALA A 178 68.43 48.82 -54.04
C ALA A 178 69.34 49.76 -53.23
N GLN A 179 69.19 49.79 -51.91
CA GLN A 179 70.08 50.54 -51.02
C GLN A 179 71.52 50.00 -51.06
N LEU A 180 71.70 48.68 -51.08
CA LEU A 180 73.01 48.04 -51.19
C LEU A 180 73.73 48.46 -52.48
N ARG A 181 73.04 48.38 -53.63
CA ARG A 181 73.58 48.81 -54.94
C ARG A 181 73.95 50.29 -54.94
N ARG A 182 73.16 51.15 -54.28
CA ARG A 182 73.47 52.59 -54.15
C ARG A 182 74.73 52.83 -53.31
N LEU A 183 74.93 52.06 -52.23
CA LEU A 183 76.14 52.15 -51.41
C LEU A 183 77.37 51.63 -52.15
N GLU A 184 77.23 50.56 -52.93
CA GLU A 184 78.29 50.02 -53.80
C GLU A 184 78.73 51.03 -54.86
N ALA A 185 77.76 51.72 -55.50
CA ALA A 185 78.03 52.76 -56.49
C ALA A 185 78.77 53.99 -55.93
N LYS A 186 78.66 54.27 -54.62
CA LYS A 186 79.36 55.38 -53.95
C LYS A 186 80.82 55.07 -53.62
N GLY A 187 81.26 53.82 -53.79
CA GLY A 187 82.63 53.38 -53.51
C GLY A 187 82.89 53.08 -52.03
N LEU A 188 83.41 51.89 -51.75
CA LEU A 188 83.67 51.37 -50.39
C LEU A 188 84.93 51.94 -49.72
N ARG A 189 85.52 53.01 -50.27
CA ARG A 189 86.76 53.60 -49.75
C ARG A 189 86.54 54.44 -48.49
N HIS A 190 85.31 54.90 -48.25
CA HIS A 190 84.96 55.63 -47.03
C HIS A 190 84.51 54.65 -45.94
N PRO A 191 85.12 54.66 -44.74
CA PRO A 191 84.82 53.70 -43.68
C PRO A 191 83.34 53.69 -43.27
N ASP A 192 82.68 54.86 -43.26
CA ASP A 192 81.24 54.96 -42.96
C ASP A 192 80.35 54.27 -44.00
N VAL A 193 80.72 54.33 -45.28
CA VAL A 193 79.97 53.68 -46.37
C VAL A 193 80.12 52.16 -46.29
N ALA A 194 81.30 51.66 -45.91
CA ALA A 194 81.53 50.25 -45.65
C ALA A 194 80.72 49.73 -44.45
N ALA A 195 80.70 50.47 -43.33
CA ALA A 195 79.89 50.11 -42.17
C ALA A 195 78.38 50.06 -42.48
N GLN A 196 77.88 51.02 -43.27
CA GLN A 196 76.49 51.02 -43.74
C GLN A 196 76.20 49.85 -44.69
N HIS A 197 77.14 49.48 -45.56
CA HIS A 197 77.01 48.33 -46.46
C HIS A 197 76.82 47.03 -45.67
N ASP A 198 77.66 46.81 -44.66
CA ASP A 198 77.58 45.62 -43.81
C ASP A 198 76.32 45.61 -42.94
N MET A 199 75.89 46.76 -42.43
CA MET A 199 74.61 46.87 -41.74
C MET A 199 73.43 46.45 -42.64
N VAL A 200 73.40 46.92 -43.90
CA VAL A 200 72.34 46.57 -44.85
C VAL A 200 72.39 45.07 -45.20
N LYS A 201 73.58 44.50 -45.39
CA LYS A 201 73.76 43.03 -45.56
C LYS A 201 73.22 42.26 -44.36
N ASN A 202 73.52 42.71 -43.14
CA ASN A 202 73.05 42.07 -41.92
C ASN A 202 71.53 42.16 -41.77
N LYS A 203 70.91 43.29 -42.13
CA LYS A 203 69.44 43.43 -42.21
C LYS A 203 68.82 42.47 -43.21
N ILE A 204 69.42 42.33 -44.40
CA ILE A 204 68.98 41.33 -45.41
C ILE A 204 69.04 39.92 -44.85
N ARG A 205 70.14 39.55 -44.17
CA ARG A 205 70.29 38.24 -43.53
C ARG A 205 69.24 38.02 -42.44
N ALA A 206 68.99 39.02 -41.59
CA ALA A 206 68.02 38.95 -40.50
C ALA A 206 66.58 38.75 -41.01
N VAL A 207 66.15 39.49 -42.05
CA VAL A 207 64.81 39.34 -42.66
C VAL A 207 64.62 37.95 -43.24
N LYS A 208 65.64 37.42 -43.95
CA LYS A 208 65.62 36.06 -44.50
C LYS A 208 65.58 35.00 -43.40
N ALA A 209 66.38 35.17 -42.34
CA ALA A 209 66.40 34.26 -41.19
C ALA A 209 65.03 34.22 -40.47
N GLN A 210 64.38 35.37 -40.33
CA GLN A 210 63.02 35.44 -39.79
C GLN A 210 62.00 34.71 -40.68
N GLY A 211 62.11 34.83 -42.00
CA GLY A 211 61.28 34.09 -42.96
C GLY A 211 61.44 32.58 -42.83
N ILE A 212 62.69 32.10 -42.75
CA ILE A 212 63.02 30.68 -42.52
C ILE A 212 62.43 30.20 -41.19
N ALA A 213 62.59 30.95 -40.10
CA ALA A 213 62.07 30.59 -38.78
C ALA A 213 60.53 30.49 -38.76
N LEU A 214 59.83 31.41 -39.43
CA LEU A 214 58.37 31.37 -39.57
C LEU A 214 57.90 30.19 -40.42
N ALA A 215 58.62 29.88 -41.51
CA ALA A 215 58.33 28.72 -42.35
C ALA A 215 58.51 27.40 -41.57
N GLU A 216 59.60 27.25 -40.82
CA GLU A 216 59.82 26.06 -39.97
C GLU A 216 58.77 25.95 -38.88
N ARG A 217 58.42 27.05 -38.18
CA ARG A 217 57.34 27.04 -37.20
C ARG A 217 56.00 26.61 -37.82
N SER A 218 55.70 27.08 -39.02
CA SER A 218 54.47 26.68 -39.74
C SER A 218 54.48 25.20 -40.11
N LYS A 219 55.63 24.63 -40.51
CA LYS A 219 55.76 23.19 -40.79
C LYS A 219 55.60 22.36 -39.52
N THR A 220 56.22 22.77 -38.41
CA THR A 220 56.10 22.09 -37.12
C THR A 220 54.66 22.06 -36.63
N LEU A 221 53.96 23.21 -36.63
CA LEU A 221 52.54 23.27 -36.25
C LEU A 221 51.65 22.41 -37.16
N LYS A 222 51.98 22.30 -38.45
CA LYS A 222 51.24 21.41 -39.36
C LYS A 222 51.44 19.94 -38.99
N ARG A 223 52.67 19.52 -38.70
CA ARG A 223 52.95 18.14 -38.23
C ARG A 223 52.26 17.84 -36.90
N GLU A 224 52.29 18.78 -35.96
CA GLU A 224 51.59 18.65 -34.66
C GLU A 224 50.09 18.54 -34.84
N PHE A 225 49.50 19.34 -35.74
CA PHE A 225 48.10 19.23 -36.10
C PHE A 225 47.78 17.86 -36.70
N ASP A 226 48.56 17.36 -37.66
CA ASP A 226 48.31 16.05 -38.29
C ASP A 226 48.39 14.91 -37.26
N LEU A 227 49.31 15.00 -36.29
CA LEU A 227 49.38 14.06 -35.17
C LEU A 227 48.15 14.16 -34.25
N ALA A 228 47.68 15.37 -33.94
CA ALA A 228 46.50 15.58 -33.13
C ALA A 228 45.21 15.12 -33.82
N ASP A 229 45.09 15.33 -35.14
CA ASP A 229 43.98 14.87 -35.95
C ASP A 229 43.92 13.34 -35.99
N ASN A 230 45.07 12.68 -36.21
CA ASN A 230 45.16 11.22 -36.10
C ASN A 230 44.74 10.70 -34.71
N LYS A 231 45.13 11.37 -33.62
CA LYS A 231 44.66 11.05 -32.26
C LYS A 231 43.15 11.24 -32.10
N TYR A 232 42.58 12.30 -32.69
CA TYR A 232 41.14 12.53 -32.68
C TYR A 232 40.38 11.43 -33.45
N VAL A 233 40.83 11.08 -34.67
CA VAL A 233 40.26 9.99 -35.48
C VAL A 233 40.30 8.66 -34.70
N ALA A 234 41.43 8.34 -34.06
CA ALA A 234 41.55 7.16 -33.22
C ALA A 234 40.57 7.18 -32.03
N ALA A 235 40.38 8.33 -31.37
CA ALA A 235 39.43 8.48 -30.28
C ALA A 235 37.97 8.33 -30.74
N VAL A 236 37.61 8.86 -31.92
CA VAL A 236 36.29 8.66 -32.55
C VAL A 236 36.05 7.18 -32.84
N LYS A 237 37.03 6.49 -33.44
CA LYS A 237 36.96 5.06 -33.74
C LYS A 237 36.74 4.23 -32.47
N ALA A 238 37.53 4.47 -31.41
CA ALA A 238 37.39 3.81 -30.13
C ALA A 238 36.01 4.04 -29.48
N CYS A 239 35.46 5.27 -29.57
CA CYS A 239 34.11 5.56 -29.09
C CYS A 239 33.03 4.80 -29.86
N ARG A 240 33.13 4.74 -31.20
CA ARG A 240 32.16 4.02 -32.05
C ARG A 240 32.18 2.52 -31.79
N GLU A 241 33.37 1.91 -31.74
CA GLU A 241 33.53 0.49 -31.47
C GLU A 241 33.02 0.11 -30.07
N PHE A 242 33.28 0.94 -29.07
CA PHE A 242 32.78 0.68 -27.72
C PHE A 242 31.27 0.94 -27.59
N ARG A 243 30.70 1.87 -28.36
CA ARG A 243 29.27 2.17 -28.30
C ARG A 243 28.41 0.95 -28.61
N GLY A 244 28.74 0.16 -29.62
CA GLY A 244 28.02 -1.08 -29.92
C GLY A 244 28.03 -2.07 -28.74
N LYS A 245 29.19 -2.21 -28.07
CA LYS A 245 29.32 -3.06 -26.86
C LYS A 245 28.53 -2.49 -25.68
N HIS A 246 28.56 -1.18 -25.49
CA HIS A 246 27.80 -0.48 -24.45
C HIS A 246 26.30 -0.63 -24.65
N ASP A 247 25.82 -0.47 -25.89
CA ASP A 247 24.39 -0.54 -26.21
C ASP A 247 23.89 -1.99 -26.07
N SER A 248 24.67 -2.98 -26.49
CA SER A 248 24.38 -4.41 -26.24
C SER A 248 24.33 -4.75 -24.75
N ALA A 249 25.31 -4.29 -23.97
CA ALA A 249 25.33 -4.50 -22.51
C ALA A 249 24.17 -3.77 -21.81
N SER A 250 23.84 -2.55 -22.25
CA SER A 250 22.68 -1.80 -21.72
C SER A 250 21.38 -2.54 -22.00
N ASN A 251 21.22 -3.10 -23.19
CA ASN A 251 20.07 -3.96 -23.52
C ASN A 251 20.00 -5.20 -22.64
N ALA A 252 21.13 -5.88 -22.42
CA ALA A 252 21.18 -7.04 -21.53
C ALA A 252 20.77 -6.67 -20.10
N VAL A 253 21.25 -5.54 -19.58
CA VAL A 253 20.85 -5.02 -18.26
C VAL A 253 19.36 -4.71 -18.22
N LEU A 254 18.81 -4.03 -19.24
CA LEU A 254 17.38 -3.68 -19.29
C LEU A 254 16.48 -4.93 -19.34
N ARG A 255 16.85 -5.94 -20.14
CA ARG A 255 16.15 -7.24 -20.15
C ARG A 255 16.29 -7.96 -18.81
N GLY A 256 17.44 -7.87 -18.16
CA GLY A 256 17.66 -8.39 -16.81
C GLY A 256 16.70 -7.74 -15.81
N LEU A 257 16.57 -6.41 -15.85
CA LEU A 257 15.65 -5.66 -15.00
C LEU A 257 14.18 -6.02 -15.27
N GLU A 258 13.80 -6.19 -16.54
CA GLU A 258 12.47 -6.66 -16.92
C GLU A 258 12.19 -8.07 -16.37
N LYS A 259 13.17 -8.98 -16.49
CA LYS A 259 13.07 -10.32 -15.90
C LYS A 259 12.91 -10.28 -14.38
N THR A 260 13.65 -9.41 -13.69
CA THR A 260 13.48 -9.23 -12.24
C THR A 260 12.11 -8.67 -11.88
N GLU A 261 11.55 -7.78 -12.70
CA GLU A 261 10.21 -7.23 -12.48
C GLU A 261 9.11 -8.29 -12.67
N MET A 262 9.22 -9.11 -13.71
CA MET A 262 8.32 -10.24 -13.93
C MET A 262 8.39 -11.23 -12.76
N ALA A 263 9.60 -11.59 -12.32
CA ALA A 263 9.78 -12.48 -11.18
C ALA A 263 9.22 -11.90 -9.87
N ARG A 264 9.36 -10.59 -9.64
CA ARG A 264 8.78 -9.88 -8.50
C ARG A 264 7.26 -9.99 -8.52
N THR A 265 6.65 -9.63 -9.64
CA THR A 265 5.19 -9.65 -9.82
C THR A 265 4.63 -11.06 -9.66
N GLU A 266 5.32 -12.06 -10.22
CA GLU A 266 4.93 -13.46 -10.07
C GLU A 266 5.01 -13.93 -8.61
N SER A 267 6.07 -13.56 -7.90
CA SER A 267 6.23 -13.91 -6.48
C SER A 267 5.12 -13.32 -5.62
N ILE A 268 4.71 -12.07 -5.89
CA ILE A 268 3.60 -11.41 -5.20
C ILE A 268 2.28 -12.13 -5.53
N ARG A 269 2.02 -12.40 -6.82
CA ARG A 269 0.81 -13.09 -7.28
C ARG A 269 0.67 -14.46 -6.64
N GLU A 270 1.74 -15.24 -6.64
CA GLU A 270 1.82 -16.55 -5.99
C GLU A 270 1.59 -16.44 -4.48
N GLY A 271 2.25 -15.50 -3.80
CA GLY A 271 2.06 -15.27 -2.37
C GLY A 271 0.60 -14.97 -2.03
N ILE A 272 -0.04 -14.01 -2.71
CA ILE A 272 -1.45 -13.66 -2.46
C ILE A 272 -2.37 -14.86 -2.72
N ARG A 273 -2.18 -15.58 -3.82
CA ARG A 273 -3.01 -16.75 -4.15
C ARG A 273 -2.89 -17.85 -3.11
N ARG A 274 -1.68 -18.16 -2.64
CA ARG A 274 -1.50 -19.16 -1.58
C ARG A 274 -2.13 -18.69 -0.27
N TYR A 275 -2.01 -17.41 0.07
CA TYR A 275 -2.64 -16.85 1.26
C TYR A 275 -4.16 -17.04 1.23
N LEU A 276 -4.80 -16.66 0.13
CA LEU A 276 -6.25 -16.83 -0.04
C LEU A 276 -6.68 -18.30 0.04
N LYS A 277 -5.88 -19.22 -0.53
CA LYS A 277 -6.13 -20.66 -0.42
C LYS A 277 -6.05 -21.14 1.04
N VAL A 278 -5.00 -20.74 1.77
CA VAL A 278 -4.82 -21.10 3.18
C VAL A 278 -5.97 -20.56 4.04
N GLN A 279 -6.39 -19.31 3.81
CA GLN A 279 -7.52 -18.71 4.51
C GLN A 279 -8.82 -19.47 4.22
N SER A 280 -9.10 -19.80 2.95
CA SER A 280 -10.29 -20.58 2.58
C SER A 280 -10.30 -21.97 3.24
N GLU A 281 -9.18 -22.69 3.22
CA GLU A 281 -9.05 -23.99 3.90
C GLU A 281 -9.30 -23.87 5.41
N MET A 282 -8.78 -22.81 6.03
CA MET A 282 -8.94 -22.60 7.47
C MET A 282 -10.38 -22.24 7.83
N SER A 283 -11.04 -21.37 7.08
CA SER A 283 -12.46 -21.05 7.29
C SER A 283 -13.35 -22.28 7.20
N LYS A 284 -13.07 -23.19 6.25
CA LYS A 284 -13.80 -24.48 6.16
C LYS A 284 -13.60 -25.34 7.40
N LYS A 285 -12.37 -25.43 7.92
CA LYS A 285 -12.09 -26.18 9.16
C LYS A 285 -12.81 -25.57 10.37
N LEU A 286 -12.79 -24.25 10.51
CA LEU A 286 -13.48 -23.55 11.58
C LEU A 286 -14.99 -23.77 11.51
N LEU A 287 -15.58 -23.73 10.32
CA LEU A 287 -17.00 -23.99 10.12
C LEU A 287 -17.41 -25.39 10.60
N VAL A 288 -16.63 -26.42 10.26
CA VAL A 288 -16.87 -27.80 10.73
C VAL A 288 -16.82 -27.87 12.26
N SER A 289 -15.86 -27.17 12.88
CA SER A 289 -15.74 -27.11 14.34
C SER A 289 -16.95 -26.41 15.00
N TYR A 290 -17.51 -25.36 14.39
CA TYR A 290 -18.73 -24.73 14.91
C TYR A 290 -19.96 -25.64 14.77
N GLN A 291 -20.09 -26.34 13.64
CA GLN A 291 -21.17 -27.29 13.41
C GLN A 291 -21.17 -28.43 14.44
N SER A 292 -20.01 -28.92 14.87
CA SER A 292 -19.96 -29.96 15.90
C SER A 292 -20.50 -29.49 17.25
N VAL A 293 -20.30 -28.22 17.63
CA VAL A 293 -20.86 -27.70 18.88
C VAL A 293 -22.35 -27.39 18.76
N SER A 294 -22.84 -26.95 17.59
CA SER A 294 -24.29 -26.84 17.35
C SER A 294 -24.97 -28.18 17.63
N ALA A 295 -24.44 -29.26 17.05
CA ALA A 295 -24.96 -30.60 17.26
C ALA A 295 -24.93 -31.04 18.74
N ILE A 296 -23.90 -30.68 19.50
CA ILE A 296 -23.86 -30.98 20.95
C ILE A 296 -24.91 -30.14 21.69
N SER A 297 -25.04 -28.85 21.37
CA SER A 297 -26.03 -27.96 22.00
C SER A 297 -27.47 -28.43 21.78
N GLU A 298 -27.77 -28.95 20.59
CA GLU A 298 -29.07 -29.52 20.24
C GLU A 298 -29.39 -30.81 21.02
N SER A 299 -28.36 -31.49 21.56
CA SER A 299 -28.56 -32.68 22.39
C SER A 299 -28.81 -32.38 23.87
N VAL A 300 -28.68 -31.13 24.30
CA VAL A 300 -28.94 -30.71 25.69
C VAL A 300 -30.45 -30.60 25.93
N ASN A 301 -30.98 -31.50 26.76
CA ASN A 301 -32.39 -31.51 27.16
C ASN A 301 -32.55 -31.14 28.64
N ALA A 302 -33.28 -30.05 28.91
CA ALA A 302 -33.53 -29.57 30.27
C ALA A 302 -34.22 -30.61 31.17
N LYS A 303 -35.07 -31.49 30.62
CA LYS A 303 -35.72 -32.54 31.41
C LYS A 303 -34.73 -33.60 31.90
N ASP A 304 -33.76 -33.96 31.05
CA ASP A 304 -32.73 -34.92 31.41
C ASP A 304 -31.73 -34.31 32.40
N GLU A 305 -31.44 -33.01 32.27
CA GLU A 305 -30.65 -32.25 33.24
C GLU A 305 -31.29 -32.25 34.64
N ILE A 306 -32.56 -31.86 34.74
CA ILE A 306 -33.32 -31.87 36.00
C ILE A 306 -33.36 -33.29 36.58
N ARG A 307 -33.55 -34.31 35.74
CA ARG A 307 -33.55 -35.70 36.20
C ARG A 307 -32.20 -36.11 36.78
N CYS A 308 -31.09 -35.75 36.13
CA CYS A 308 -29.73 -35.99 36.65
C CYS A 308 -29.51 -35.28 37.99
N TYR A 309 -29.92 -34.01 38.10
CA TYR A 309 -29.82 -33.22 39.32
C TYR A 309 -30.62 -33.85 40.48
N VAL A 310 -31.91 -34.11 40.27
CA VAL A 310 -32.78 -34.73 41.29
C VAL A 310 -32.25 -36.09 41.71
N ASN A 311 -31.78 -36.92 40.77
CA ASN A 311 -31.22 -38.23 41.11
C ASN A 311 -29.97 -38.14 41.98
N LYS A 312 -29.12 -37.12 41.77
CA LYS A 312 -27.91 -36.91 42.57
C LYS A 312 -28.21 -36.30 43.95
N TYR A 313 -29.16 -35.37 44.04
CA TYR A 313 -29.39 -34.57 45.25
C TYR A 313 -30.68 -34.90 46.03
N LYS A 314 -31.48 -35.89 45.60
CA LYS A 314 -32.68 -36.29 46.35
C LYS A 314 -32.34 -36.71 47.79
N THR A 315 -32.98 -36.07 48.76
CA THR A 315 -32.78 -36.31 50.21
C THR A 315 -33.80 -37.28 50.82
N GLY A 316 -34.75 -37.81 50.03
CA GLY A 316 -35.75 -38.77 50.48
C GLY A 316 -36.46 -39.44 49.30
N LYS A 317 -36.91 -40.69 49.48
CA LYS A 317 -37.66 -41.45 48.45
C LYS A 317 -39.16 -41.46 48.70
N ALA A 318 -39.60 -41.25 49.94
CA ALA A 318 -40.99 -41.28 50.32
C ALA A 318 -41.48 -39.86 50.62
N PRO A 319 -42.67 -39.48 50.14
CA PRO A 319 -43.35 -38.31 50.67
C PRO A 319 -43.50 -38.49 52.19
N ALA A 320 -43.39 -37.41 52.95
CA ALA A 320 -43.67 -37.45 54.37
C ALA A 320 -45.04 -38.09 54.57
N LYS A 321 -45.12 -39.12 55.43
CA LYS A 321 -46.41 -39.71 55.76
C LYS A 321 -47.27 -38.58 56.33
N LEU A 322 -48.49 -38.46 55.81
CA LEU A 322 -49.49 -37.63 56.45
C LEU A 322 -49.58 -38.07 57.92
N PRO A 323 -49.66 -37.13 58.88
CA PRO A 323 -49.92 -37.48 60.26
C PRO A 323 -51.12 -38.42 60.31
N GLU A 324 -50.97 -39.56 60.98
CA GLU A 324 -52.12 -40.43 61.24
C GLU A 324 -53.20 -39.58 61.95
N TYR A 325 -54.47 -39.82 61.59
CA TYR A 325 -55.58 -39.08 62.15
C TYR A 325 -55.68 -39.41 63.64
N TYR A 326 -55.00 -38.62 64.48
CA TYR A 326 -55.17 -38.68 65.92
C TYR A 326 -56.58 -38.17 66.21
N HIS A 327 -57.41 -39.05 66.73
CA HIS A 327 -58.71 -38.67 67.29
C HIS A 327 -58.45 -37.84 68.54
N PHE A 328 -58.14 -36.56 68.36
CA PHE A 328 -58.04 -35.61 69.46
C PHE A 328 -59.45 -35.44 70.04
N PRO A 329 -59.65 -35.63 71.37
CA PRO A 329 -60.91 -35.31 72.03
C PRO A 329 -61.17 -33.81 71.89
N SER A 330 -62.02 -33.46 70.92
CA SER A 330 -62.86 -32.27 70.72
C SER A 330 -62.43 -30.87 71.20
N HIS A 331 -61.20 -30.58 71.64
CA HIS A 331 -60.86 -29.24 72.15
C HIS A 331 -59.55 -28.59 71.69
N GLU A 332 -58.67 -29.26 70.93
CA GLU A 332 -57.39 -28.65 70.49
C GLU A 332 -57.21 -28.47 68.96
N ALA A 333 -58.23 -28.78 68.15
CA ALA A 333 -58.18 -28.63 66.69
C ALA A 333 -58.16 -27.16 66.18
N ALA A 334 -58.19 -26.17 67.07
CA ALA A 334 -58.27 -24.75 66.72
C ALA A 334 -56.90 -24.07 66.50
N LEU A 335 -55.77 -24.70 66.84
CA LEU A 335 -54.45 -24.02 66.85
C LEU A 335 -53.58 -24.19 65.60
N PHE A 336 -53.96 -25.05 64.64
CA PHE A 336 -53.13 -25.35 63.46
C PHE A 336 -53.72 -24.90 62.11
N ARG A 337 -54.81 -24.13 62.11
CA ARG A 337 -55.50 -23.69 60.87
C ARG A 337 -54.89 -22.47 60.16
N ASP A 338 -53.85 -21.86 60.73
CA ASP A 338 -53.37 -20.52 60.32
C ASP A 338 -52.11 -20.47 59.44
N LYS A 339 -51.61 -21.59 58.89
CA LYS A 339 -50.32 -21.54 58.15
C LYS A 339 -50.23 -22.28 56.81
N PHE A 340 -51.33 -22.56 56.14
CA PHE A 340 -51.27 -23.04 54.76
C PHE A 340 -52.33 -22.35 53.91
N ASP A 341 -51.87 -21.36 53.13
CA ASP A 341 -52.63 -20.73 52.06
C ASP A 341 -52.33 -21.49 50.74
N PRO A 342 -53.30 -22.21 50.15
CA PRO A 342 -53.10 -22.95 48.91
C PRO A 342 -53.00 -22.06 47.66
N GLN A 343 -53.05 -20.72 47.79
CA GLN A 343 -53.02 -19.80 46.64
C GLN A 343 -51.63 -19.52 46.03
N ASP A 344 -50.53 -20.02 46.61
CA ASP A 344 -49.17 -19.80 46.07
C ASP A 344 -48.82 -20.62 44.80
N TYR A 345 -49.75 -21.42 44.26
CA TYR A 345 -49.51 -22.30 43.11
C TYR A 345 -50.43 -22.08 41.89
N VAL A 346 -51.05 -20.91 41.77
CA VAL A 346 -51.76 -20.56 40.52
C VAL A 346 -50.96 -19.50 39.79
N ASN A 347 -50.24 -19.93 38.74
CA ASN A 347 -49.65 -19.05 37.73
C ASN A 347 -50.73 -18.05 37.28
N LYS A 348 -50.51 -16.75 37.56
CA LYS A 348 -51.36 -15.68 37.03
C LYS A 348 -51.30 -15.73 35.49
N PRO A 349 -52.44 -15.64 34.79
CA PRO A 349 -52.46 -15.66 33.33
C PRO A 349 -51.81 -14.38 32.79
N GLN A 350 -50.76 -14.58 32.00
CA GLN A 350 -49.88 -13.56 31.42
C GLN A 350 -50.49 -12.89 30.17
N ASP A 351 -51.73 -13.24 29.82
CA ASP A 351 -52.34 -12.94 28.52
C ASP A 351 -52.95 -11.53 28.39
N GLN A 352 -53.05 -10.75 29.48
CA GLN A 352 -53.56 -9.37 29.44
C GLN A 352 -52.47 -8.29 29.26
N GLU A 353 -51.22 -8.57 29.63
CA GLU A 353 -50.09 -7.65 29.40
C GLU A 353 -49.63 -7.67 27.93
N ASP A 354 -49.75 -8.83 27.25
CA ASP A 354 -49.31 -8.98 25.87
C ASP A 354 -50.20 -8.22 24.87
N ALA A 355 -51.51 -8.12 25.09
CA ALA A 355 -52.41 -7.37 24.20
C ALA A 355 -52.19 -5.84 24.27
N ALA A 356 -51.86 -5.31 25.46
CA ALA A 356 -51.53 -3.90 25.65
C ALA A 356 -50.14 -3.56 25.10
N LEU A 357 -49.17 -4.48 25.21
CA LEU A 357 -47.85 -4.34 24.61
C LEU A 357 -47.91 -4.29 23.07
N VAL A 358 -48.74 -5.14 22.45
CA VAL A 358 -48.90 -5.18 20.99
C VAL A 358 -49.52 -3.89 20.43
N ALA A 359 -50.54 -3.32 21.10
CA ALA A 359 -51.14 -2.05 20.68
C ALA A 359 -50.22 -0.83 20.86
N ALA A 360 -49.37 -0.86 21.89
CA ALA A 360 -48.36 0.17 22.12
C ALA A 360 -47.25 0.13 21.04
N ASP A 361 -46.84 -1.06 20.60
CA ASP A 361 -45.79 -1.24 19.57
C ASP A 361 -46.21 -0.66 18.20
N ASP A 362 -47.46 -0.89 17.77
CA ASP A 362 -47.98 -0.37 16.50
C ASP A 362 -48.07 1.17 16.47
N THR A 363 -48.41 1.79 17.59
CA THR A 363 -48.51 3.27 17.69
C THR A 363 -47.13 3.91 17.58
N HIS A 364 -46.14 3.38 18.31
CA HIS A 364 -44.76 3.85 18.25
C HIS A 364 -44.17 3.65 16.85
N LEU A 365 -44.45 2.51 16.21
CA LEU A 365 -43.98 2.22 14.86
C LEU A 365 -44.54 3.20 13.83
N LYS A 366 -45.83 3.56 13.94
CA LYS A 366 -46.47 4.52 13.03
C LYS A 366 -45.92 5.94 13.20
N GLU A 367 -45.76 6.41 14.44
CA GLU A 367 -45.14 7.71 14.73
C GLU A 367 -43.70 7.76 14.23
N MET A 368 -42.94 6.67 14.45
CA MET A 368 -41.53 6.64 14.09
C MET A 368 -41.28 6.60 12.59
N ARG A 369 -42.16 5.94 11.82
CA ARG A 369 -42.18 6.06 10.35
C ARG A 369 -42.44 7.49 9.90
N GLY A 370 -43.42 8.17 10.49
CA GLY A 370 -43.72 9.57 10.14
C GLY A 370 -42.53 10.51 10.35
N ILE A 371 -41.74 10.29 11.40
CA ILE A 371 -40.51 11.06 11.67
C ILE A 371 -39.43 10.75 10.63
N ILE A 372 -39.20 9.47 10.31
CA ILE A 372 -38.20 9.08 9.31
C ILE A 372 -38.61 9.55 7.92
N ASP A 373 -39.87 9.40 7.52
CA ASP A 373 -40.43 9.91 6.26
C ASP A 373 -40.23 11.42 6.13
N ALA A 374 -40.50 12.17 7.19
CA ALA A 374 -40.30 13.62 7.20
C ALA A 374 -38.81 14.00 7.03
N ALA A 375 -37.90 13.21 7.59
CA ALA A 375 -36.45 13.42 7.44
C ALA A 375 -35.95 13.03 6.04
N LEU A 376 -36.59 12.05 5.40
CA LEU A 376 -36.22 11.53 4.08
C LEU A 376 -36.79 12.34 2.90
N GLY A 377 -37.85 13.14 3.10
CA GLY A 377 -38.48 13.95 2.05
C GLY A 377 -37.62 15.10 1.50
N GLU A 378 -37.82 15.43 0.21
CA GLU A 378 -36.98 16.32 -0.60
C GLU A 378 -36.87 17.79 -0.13
N SER A 379 -37.62 18.26 0.89
CA SER A 379 -37.76 19.71 1.12
C SER A 379 -37.76 20.21 2.56
N LYS A 380 -37.60 19.37 3.60
CA LYS A 380 -37.69 19.86 4.99
C LYS A 380 -36.56 19.35 5.87
N ARG A 381 -35.90 20.28 6.57
CA ARG A 381 -35.12 19.95 7.78
C ARG A 381 -36.07 19.34 8.80
N ILE A 382 -35.56 18.42 9.62
CA ILE A 382 -36.29 17.88 10.77
C ILE A 382 -36.73 19.06 11.63
N THR A 383 -38.02 19.19 11.88
CA THR A 383 -38.53 20.28 12.73
C THR A 383 -38.03 20.05 14.17
N PRO A 384 -37.75 21.11 14.94
CA PRO A 384 -37.37 20.96 16.35
C PRO A 384 -38.38 20.13 17.15
N GLU A 385 -39.66 20.21 16.78
CA GLU A 385 -40.75 19.41 17.34
C GLU A 385 -40.58 17.92 17.03
N ALA A 386 -40.28 17.55 15.78
CA ALA A 386 -40.04 16.16 15.40
C ALA A 386 -38.78 15.58 16.08
N SER A 387 -37.73 16.40 16.24
CA SER A 387 -36.52 16.00 16.98
C SER A 387 -36.83 15.76 18.46
N SER A 388 -37.57 16.66 19.11
CA SER A 388 -37.95 16.52 20.52
C SER A 388 -38.84 15.30 20.74
N ARG A 389 -39.78 15.07 19.81
CA ARG A 389 -40.67 13.89 19.86
C ARG A 389 -39.91 12.58 19.65
N LEU A 390 -38.92 12.58 18.77
CA LEU A 390 -38.03 11.43 18.59
C LEU A 390 -37.26 11.11 19.87
N GLU A 391 -36.66 12.12 20.51
CA GLU A 391 -35.95 11.94 21.77
C GLU A 391 -36.85 11.34 22.85
N GLU A 392 -38.09 11.81 22.97
CA GLU A 392 -39.09 11.28 23.91
C GLU A 392 -39.37 9.79 23.64
N LEU A 393 -39.63 9.42 22.38
CA LEU A 393 -39.91 8.04 21.99
C LEU A 393 -38.70 7.12 22.26
N LEU A 394 -37.48 7.59 22.01
CA LEU A 394 -36.24 6.82 22.21
C LEU A 394 -35.89 6.54 23.69
N GLN A 395 -36.53 7.23 24.64
CA GLN A 395 -36.39 6.92 26.07
C GLN A 395 -36.93 5.52 26.40
N THR A 396 -37.92 5.03 25.63
CA THR A 396 -38.54 3.73 25.87
C THR A 396 -37.90 2.61 25.05
N LYS A 397 -37.92 1.37 25.57
CA LYS A 397 -37.46 0.19 24.85
C LYS A 397 -38.27 -0.07 23.57
N LEU A 398 -39.59 0.15 23.65
CA LEU A 398 -40.51 0.03 22.50
C LEU A 398 -40.17 1.05 21.41
N GLY A 399 -39.95 2.32 21.75
CA GLY A 399 -39.58 3.34 20.78
C GLY A 399 -38.24 3.08 20.09
N ARG A 400 -37.25 2.51 20.79
CA ARG A 400 -35.98 2.07 20.18
C ARG A 400 -36.17 0.90 19.21
N SER A 401 -36.99 -0.09 19.59
CA SER A 401 -37.34 -1.20 18.70
C SER A 401 -38.09 -0.71 17.46
N ALA A 402 -39.07 0.18 17.65
CA ALA A 402 -39.86 0.81 16.61
C ALA A 402 -39.00 1.64 15.64
N PHE A 403 -37.98 2.35 16.13
CA PHE A 403 -37.01 3.06 15.29
C PHE A 403 -36.25 2.11 14.36
N ALA A 404 -35.70 1.03 14.92
CA ALA A 404 -34.96 0.05 14.13
C ALA A 404 -35.88 -0.66 13.10
N ALA A 405 -37.12 -0.97 13.48
CA ALA A 405 -38.11 -1.54 12.59
C ALA A 405 -38.54 -0.58 11.48
N ALA A 406 -38.77 0.71 11.79
CA ALA A 406 -39.13 1.73 10.82
C ALA A 406 -38.00 1.97 9.80
N LEU A 407 -36.75 2.01 10.26
CA LEU A 407 -35.58 2.13 9.37
C LEU A 407 -35.43 0.92 8.44
N ASN A 408 -35.67 -0.30 8.96
CA ASN A 408 -35.65 -1.52 8.16
C ASN A 408 -36.79 -1.55 7.13
N HIS A 409 -37.95 -0.99 7.50
CA HIS A 409 -39.07 -0.84 6.58
C HIS A 409 -38.73 0.09 5.41
N HIS A 410 -38.12 1.25 5.67
CA HIS A 410 -37.65 2.15 4.62
C HIS A 410 -36.62 1.50 3.70
N ARG A 411 -35.71 0.69 4.27
CA ARG A 411 -34.76 -0.10 3.50
C ARG A 411 -35.49 -1.11 2.60
N ASN A 412 -36.39 -1.92 3.15
CA ASN A 412 -36.99 -3.01 2.37
C ASN A 412 -38.01 -2.54 1.32
N ASN A 413 -38.65 -1.39 1.54
CA ASN A 413 -39.67 -0.87 0.62
C ASN A 413 -39.11 0.01 -0.50
N GLY A 414 -37.92 0.58 -0.35
CA GLY A 414 -37.26 1.39 -1.37
C GLY A 414 -37.99 2.68 -1.77
N PHE A 415 -37.24 3.69 -2.18
CA PHE A 415 -37.81 4.91 -2.77
C PHE A 415 -38.16 4.71 -4.27
N ASP A 416 -37.78 3.57 -4.88
CA ASP A 416 -37.73 3.42 -6.34
C ASP A 416 -37.86 1.95 -6.84
N GLY A 417 -38.06 0.97 -5.96
CA GLY A 417 -38.23 -0.45 -6.34
C GLY A 417 -36.99 -1.18 -6.93
N ASN A 418 -35.83 -0.53 -7.05
CA ASN A 418 -34.63 -1.10 -7.69
C ASN A 418 -33.44 -1.31 -6.73
N GLY A 419 -33.54 -2.29 -5.83
CA GLY A 419 -32.40 -3.11 -5.32
C GLY A 419 -31.12 -2.49 -4.73
N GLY A 420 -30.99 -1.17 -4.63
CA GLY A 420 -29.85 -0.46 -4.05
C GLY A 420 -30.23 0.98 -3.70
N HIS A 421 -29.95 1.40 -2.47
CA HIS A 421 -30.41 2.70 -1.94
C HIS A 421 -29.45 3.82 -2.30
N GLU A 422 -29.77 4.51 -3.38
CA GLU A 422 -29.16 5.78 -3.73
C GLU A 422 -29.85 6.90 -2.96
N VAL A 423 -29.23 7.38 -1.87
CA VAL A 423 -29.78 8.47 -1.05
C VAL A 423 -29.09 9.78 -1.45
N PRO A 424 -29.85 10.86 -1.77
CA PRO A 424 -29.26 12.18 -1.97
C PRO A 424 -28.40 12.59 -0.78
N GLN A 425 -27.30 13.30 -1.02
CA GLN A 425 -26.34 13.64 0.05
C GLN A 425 -27.01 14.32 1.25
N GLU A 426 -27.91 15.27 1.01
CA GLU A 426 -28.59 16.01 2.09
C GLU A 426 -29.49 15.08 2.93
N THR A 427 -30.14 14.12 2.28
CA THR A 427 -30.97 13.12 2.94
C THR A 427 -30.13 12.13 3.75
N PHE A 428 -28.95 11.77 3.22
CA PHE A 428 -28.01 10.89 3.92
C PHE A 428 -27.47 11.53 5.21
N GLU A 429 -27.13 12.82 5.17
CA GLU A 429 -26.65 13.57 6.33
C GLU A 429 -27.73 13.63 7.44
N ARG A 430 -29.00 13.90 7.09
CA ARG A 430 -30.12 13.89 8.05
C ARG A 430 -30.36 12.50 8.64
N LEU A 431 -30.28 11.46 7.81
CA LEU A 431 -30.43 10.09 8.28
C LEU A 431 -29.30 9.70 9.23
N ALA A 432 -28.07 10.14 8.96
CA ALA A 432 -26.93 9.93 9.85
C ALA A 432 -27.13 10.63 11.21
N GLU A 433 -27.65 11.86 11.23
CA GLU A 433 -28.00 12.56 12.48
C GLU A 433 -29.02 11.78 13.31
N LEU A 434 -30.08 11.26 12.67
CA LEU A 434 -31.09 10.41 13.33
C LEU A 434 -30.49 9.12 13.90
N MET A 435 -29.63 8.45 13.14
CA MET A 435 -28.95 7.22 13.59
C MET A 435 -28.02 7.50 14.78
N LEU A 436 -27.29 8.62 14.77
CA LEU A 436 -26.41 9.00 15.87
C LEU A 436 -27.22 9.28 17.14
N LEU A 437 -28.32 10.03 17.04
CA LEU A 437 -29.21 10.27 18.16
C LEU A 437 -29.75 8.96 18.75
N PHE A 438 -30.19 8.04 17.90
CA PHE A 438 -30.61 6.70 18.32
C PHE A 438 -29.49 5.94 19.04
N LEU A 439 -28.26 5.93 18.50
CA LEU A 439 -27.13 5.21 19.09
C LEU A 439 -26.75 5.77 20.47
N ASP A 440 -26.86 7.08 20.67
CA ASP A 440 -26.63 7.70 21.98
C ASP A 440 -27.65 7.22 23.02
N HIS A 441 -28.93 7.11 22.65
CA HIS A 441 -29.97 6.57 23.53
C HIS A 441 -29.80 5.07 23.79
N ALA A 442 -29.54 4.27 22.75
CA ALA A 442 -29.32 2.83 22.88
C ALA A 442 -28.08 2.52 23.76
N LYS A 443 -27.04 3.35 23.67
CA LYS A 443 -25.85 3.26 24.52
C LYS A 443 -26.16 3.56 26.00
N LYS A 444 -26.94 4.61 26.28
CA LYS A 444 -27.33 4.98 27.66
C LYS A 444 -28.11 3.84 28.34
N GLU A 445 -28.98 3.17 27.59
CA GLU A 445 -29.86 2.10 28.08
C GLU A 445 -29.29 0.68 27.89
N MET A 446 -28.07 0.54 27.37
CA MET A 446 -27.41 -0.73 27.03
C MET A 446 -28.22 -1.68 26.12
N ASP A 447 -29.00 -1.11 25.20
CA ASP A 447 -29.90 -1.86 24.31
C ASP A 447 -29.17 -2.35 23.05
N THR A 448 -28.50 -3.50 23.17
CA THR A 448 -27.54 -3.97 22.15
C THR A 448 -28.20 -4.49 20.87
N ALA A 449 -29.40 -5.08 20.94
CA ALA A 449 -30.05 -5.68 19.77
C ALA A 449 -30.55 -4.63 18.75
N PRO A 450 -31.28 -3.56 19.15
CA PRO A 450 -31.65 -2.47 18.25
C PRO A 450 -30.42 -1.73 17.69
N ALA A 451 -29.38 -1.54 18.51
CA ALA A 451 -28.11 -0.93 18.09
C ALA A 451 -27.41 -1.72 16.98
N GLN A 452 -27.31 -3.04 17.12
CA GLN A 452 -26.76 -3.91 16.09
C GLN A 452 -27.55 -3.82 14.79
N LEU A 453 -28.89 -3.81 14.87
CA LEU A 453 -29.73 -3.73 13.68
C LEU A 453 -29.51 -2.41 12.93
N VAL A 454 -29.48 -1.27 13.63
CA VAL A 454 -29.21 0.04 13.02
C VAL A 454 -27.80 0.13 12.43
N MET A 455 -26.78 -0.44 13.08
CA MET A 455 -25.42 -0.51 12.51
C MET A 455 -25.34 -1.38 11.25
N ILE A 456 -26.11 -2.47 11.18
CA ILE A 456 -26.17 -3.31 9.98
C ILE A 456 -26.87 -2.53 8.85
N MET A 457 -27.97 -1.84 9.17
CA MET A 457 -28.71 -1.04 8.19
C MET A 457 -27.89 0.15 7.69
N SER A 458 -27.09 0.81 8.54
CA SER A 458 -26.24 1.93 8.15
C SER A 458 -25.23 1.56 7.05
N GLN A 459 -24.82 0.29 6.98
CA GLN A 459 -23.90 -0.22 5.94
C GLN A 459 -24.57 -0.38 4.56
N THR A 460 -25.89 -0.30 4.49
CA THR A 460 -26.65 -0.48 3.24
C THR A 460 -27.10 0.82 2.58
N PHE A 461 -26.86 1.97 3.23
CA PHE A 461 -27.09 3.28 2.64
C PHE A 461 -25.81 3.78 1.95
N TYR A 462 -25.90 4.12 0.67
CA TYR A 462 -24.75 4.61 -0.10
C TYR A 462 -25.05 6.00 -0.66
N LYS A 463 -24.05 6.88 -0.56
CA LYS A 463 -24.10 8.24 -1.08
C LYS A 463 -23.86 8.25 -2.59
N VAL A 464 -24.74 8.90 -3.35
CA VAL A 464 -24.47 9.24 -4.76
C VAL A 464 -23.64 10.52 -4.81
N ASP A 465 -22.40 10.42 -5.27
CA ASP A 465 -21.60 11.58 -5.64
C ASP A 465 -21.87 11.95 -7.11
N LYS A 466 -21.85 13.24 -7.45
CA LYS A 466 -22.11 13.79 -8.80
C LYS A 466 -21.15 13.24 -9.89
N THR A 467 -20.20 12.39 -9.51
CA THR A 467 -19.18 11.78 -10.35
C THR A 467 -19.41 10.29 -10.66
N ASN A 468 -20.55 9.69 -10.26
CA ASN A 468 -20.86 8.26 -10.46
C ASN A 468 -19.78 7.31 -9.90
N ARG A 469 -19.16 7.70 -8.77
CA ARG A 469 -18.20 6.84 -8.06
C ARG A 469 -18.75 6.47 -6.69
N MET A 470 -19.06 5.18 -6.51
CA MET A 470 -19.35 4.62 -5.19
C MET A 470 -18.07 4.63 -4.35
N TYR A 471 -18.08 5.34 -3.22
CA TYR A 471 -17.03 5.27 -2.21
C TYR A 471 -17.61 4.68 -0.92
N TRP A 472 -17.01 3.59 -0.45
CA TRP A 472 -17.11 3.17 0.94
C TRP A 472 -16.31 4.16 1.79
N GLN A 473 -17.00 5.06 2.49
CA GLN A 473 -16.34 6.01 3.38
C GLN A 473 -16.01 5.30 4.70
N ARG A 474 -14.71 5.09 4.96
CA ARG A 474 -14.22 4.75 6.30
C ARG A 474 -14.45 5.98 7.19
N SER A 475 -15.46 5.91 8.06
CA SER A 475 -15.57 6.82 9.19
C SER A 475 -14.35 6.66 10.09
N HIS A 476 -13.71 7.79 10.42
CA HIS A 476 -12.75 7.87 11.50
C HIS A 476 -13.52 7.82 12.83
N SER A 477 -13.22 6.81 13.62
CA SER A 477 -13.36 6.78 15.08
C SER A 477 -12.17 6.01 15.64
#